data_AF-A0A182G5D8-F1
#
_entry.id   AF-A0A182G5D8-F1
#
_cell.length_a   1.000
_cell.length_b   1.000
_cell.length_c   1.000
_cell.angle_alpha   90.00
_cell.angle_beta   90.00
_cell.angle_gamma   90.00
#
_symmetry.space_group_name_H-M   'P 1'
#
loop_
_entity.id
_entity.type
_entity.pdbx_description
1 polymer ?
#
loop_
_entity_poly.entity_id
_entity_poly.type
_entity_poly.pdbx_seq_one_letter_code
_entity_poly.pdbx_strand_id
1 'polypeptide(L)'
;MQCNKCSHTIDRKAERYTVCKETCVKRYHAACVDLSNETMQALFSENVLWMCDECLLDFCNSRDADEDNVEADPCCSHQSVCETEIEGLKLKVTEIMETLATMLPDRIHSFCQRNTADNKLYNNQPP
;
A
#
# COMPACT_ATOMS: atom_id res chain seq x y z
N MET A 1 -22.61 27.82 1.35
CA MET A 1 -22.57 26.48 0.73
C MET A 1 -23.41 25.54 1.57
N GLN A 2 -24.08 24.55 0.98
CA GLN A 2 -25.01 23.68 1.72
C GLN A 2 -24.43 22.28 1.91
N CYS A 3 -24.78 21.64 3.03
CA CYS A 3 -24.56 20.22 3.26
C CYS A 3 -25.51 19.41 2.39
N ASN A 4 -24.99 18.41 1.69
CA ASN A 4 -25.79 17.57 0.80
C ASN A 4 -26.60 16.50 1.53
N LYS A 5 -26.41 16.30 2.84
CA LYS A 5 -27.18 15.34 3.63
C LYS A 5 -28.33 15.99 4.40
N CYS A 6 -28.08 17.13 5.06
CA CYS A 6 -29.10 17.80 5.87
C CYS A 6 -29.67 19.08 5.23
N SER A 7 -29.18 19.48 4.04
CA SER A 7 -29.57 20.70 3.32
C SER A 7 -29.32 22.03 4.04
N HIS A 8 -28.82 22.02 5.28
CA HIS A 8 -28.44 23.23 6.01
C HIS A 8 -27.15 23.86 5.46
N THR A 9 -27.04 25.18 5.63
CA THR A 9 -25.82 25.91 5.28
C THR A 9 -24.66 25.48 6.16
N ILE A 10 -23.48 25.30 5.55
CA ILE A 10 -22.23 25.07 6.26
C ILE A 10 -21.55 26.42 6.52
N ASP A 11 -21.35 26.76 7.79
CA ASP A 11 -20.50 27.88 8.21
C ASP A 11 -19.05 27.44 8.28
N ARG A 12 -18.24 27.86 7.30
CA ARG A 12 -16.81 27.52 7.21
C ARG A 12 -15.99 27.99 8.41
N LYS A 13 -16.45 28.98 9.16
CA LYS A 13 -15.70 29.55 10.29
C LYS A 13 -15.98 28.80 11.60
N ALA A 14 -17.17 28.22 11.73
CA ALA A 14 -17.64 27.61 12.96
C ALA A 14 -17.74 26.08 12.88
N GLU A 15 -17.93 25.52 11.70
CA GLU A 15 -18.29 24.12 11.51
C GLU A 15 -17.22 23.34 10.75
N ARG A 16 -16.97 22.10 11.20
CA ARG A 16 -16.14 21.15 10.47
C ARG A 16 -16.94 20.54 9.32
N TYR A 17 -16.32 20.48 8.15
CA TYR A 17 -16.93 19.92 6.96
C TYR A 17 -15.90 19.16 6.13
N THR A 18 -16.39 18.20 5.35
CA THR A 18 -15.60 17.46 4.37
C THR A 18 -16.17 17.65 2.97
N VAL A 19 -15.39 17.27 1.97
CA VAL A 19 -15.77 17.28 0.56
C VAL A 19 -15.49 15.90 0.02
N CYS A 20 -16.48 15.30 -0.65
CA CYS A 20 -16.25 14.05 -1.38
C CYS A 20 -15.18 14.30 -2.44
N LYS A 21 -14.11 13.50 -2.43
CA LYS A 21 -12.95 13.65 -3.32
C LYS A 21 -13.13 13.00 -4.69
N GLU A 22 -14.27 12.33 -4.90
CA GLU A 22 -14.67 11.74 -6.18
C GLU A 22 -15.40 12.75 -7.08
N THR A 23 -16.06 12.26 -8.12
CA THR A 23 -16.77 13.04 -9.15
C THR A 23 -17.86 13.97 -8.64
N CYS A 24 -18.53 13.65 -7.52
CA CYS A 24 -19.68 14.46 -7.09
C CYS A 24 -19.29 15.81 -6.46
N VAL A 25 -18.08 15.92 -5.89
CA VAL A 25 -17.54 17.13 -5.22
C VAL A 25 -18.53 17.76 -4.20
N LYS A 26 -19.46 16.94 -3.70
CA LYS A 26 -20.49 17.37 -2.74
C LYS A 26 -19.85 17.64 -1.39
N ARG A 27 -20.46 18.56 -0.64
CA ARG A 27 -19.96 19.01 0.67
C ARG A 27 -20.88 18.53 1.78
N TYR A 28 -20.29 18.17 2.91
CA TYR A 28 -21.01 17.60 4.04
C TYR A 28 -20.47 18.15 5.36
N HIS A 29 -21.34 18.45 6.32
CA HIS A 29 -20.92 18.61 7.71
C HIS A 29 -20.26 17.32 8.17
N ALA A 30 -19.15 17.39 8.91
CA ALA A 30 -18.48 16.21 9.44
C ALA A 30 -19.44 15.36 10.29
N ALA A 31 -20.24 16.00 11.13
CA ALA A 31 -21.24 15.35 11.97
C ALA A 31 -22.39 14.69 11.18
N CYS A 32 -22.72 15.20 9.98
CA CYS A 32 -23.76 14.57 9.16
C CYS A 32 -23.28 13.24 8.58
N VAL A 33 -21.98 13.08 8.33
CA VAL A 33 -21.39 11.86 7.76
C VAL A 33 -20.57 11.09 8.78
N ASP A 34 -20.89 11.26 10.07
CA ASP A 34 -20.32 10.51 11.20
C ASP A 34 -18.78 10.54 11.27
N LEU A 35 -18.17 11.62 10.78
CA LEU A 35 -16.72 11.81 10.86
C LEU A 35 -16.34 12.38 12.23
N SER A 36 -15.63 11.57 13.01
CA SER A 36 -15.02 11.99 14.26
C SER A 36 -13.93 13.05 14.04
N ASN A 37 -13.56 13.79 15.09
CA ASN A 37 -12.47 14.76 15.00
C ASN A 37 -11.13 14.11 14.64
N GLU A 38 -10.88 12.90 15.12
CA GLU A 38 -9.66 12.13 14.81
C GLU A 38 -9.63 11.72 13.34
N THR A 39 -10.76 11.21 12.83
CA THR A 39 -10.90 10.87 11.40
C THR A 39 -10.73 12.10 10.53
N MET A 40 -11.36 13.22 10.88
CA MET A 40 -11.20 14.50 10.20
C MET A 40 -9.73 14.96 10.18
N GLN A 41 -8.98 14.71 11.27
CA GLN A 41 -7.57 15.04 11.32
C GLN A 41 -6.74 14.18 10.36
N ALA A 42 -7.04 12.89 10.27
CA ALA A 42 -6.40 11.98 9.33
C ALA A 42 -6.64 12.36 7.86
N LEU A 43 -7.83 12.90 7.54
CA LEU A 43 -8.17 13.37 6.19
C LEU A 43 -7.33 14.58 5.72
N PHE A 44 -6.61 15.26 6.61
CA PHE A 44 -5.66 16.31 6.21
C PHE A 44 -4.30 15.74 5.75
N SER A 45 -4.05 14.44 5.92
CA SER A 45 -2.87 13.81 5.34
C SER A 45 -3.03 13.63 3.83
N GLU A 46 -1.94 13.75 3.07
CA GLU A 46 -1.98 13.72 1.59
C GLU A 46 -2.45 12.38 1.00
N ASN A 47 -2.46 11.31 1.81
CA ASN A 47 -2.72 9.95 1.35
C ASN A 47 -4.10 9.39 1.75
N VAL A 48 -4.95 10.19 2.39
CA VAL A 48 -6.28 9.73 2.81
C VAL A 48 -7.35 10.55 2.14
N LEU A 49 -8.20 9.88 1.36
CA LEU A 49 -9.35 10.45 0.70
C LEU A 49 -10.63 10.01 1.40
N TRP A 50 -11.63 10.87 1.37
CA TRP A 50 -12.98 10.56 1.85
C TRP A 50 -13.97 10.59 0.68
N MET A 51 -14.82 9.58 0.62
CA MET A 51 -15.90 9.43 -0.36
C MET A 51 -17.23 9.37 0.37
N CYS A 52 -18.27 10.00 -0.19
CA CYS A 52 -19.63 9.84 0.32
C CYS A 52 -20.22 8.49 -0.11
N ASP A 53 -21.21 8.01 0.64
CA ASP A 53 -21.85 6.70 0.43
C ASP A 53 -22.30 6.48 -1.03
N GLU A 54 -22.91 7.49 -1.67
CA GLU A 54 -23.32 7.42 -3.08
C GLU A 54 -22.15 7.09 -4.02
N CYS A 55 -21.04 7.83 -3.90
CA CYS A 55 -19.86 7.60 -4.73
C CYS A 55 -19.14 6.30 -4.37
N LEU A 56 -19.19 5.88 -3.11
CA LEU A 56 -18.63 4.60 -2.70
C LEU A 56 -19.41 3.43 -3.33
N LEU A 57 -20.74 3.53 -3.37
CA LEU A 57 -21.58 2.55 -4.05
C LEU A 57 -21.30 2.51 -5.55
N ASP A 58 -21.22 3.67 -6.21
CA ASP A 58 -20.90 3.74 -7.64
C ASP A 58 -19.53 3.13 -7.95
N PHE A 59 -18.51 3.43 -7.13
CA PHE A 59 -17.17 2.87 -7.27
C PHE A 59 -17.14 1.34 -7.06
N CYS A 60 -17.86 0.84 -6.05
CA CYS A 60 -17.97 -0.60 -5.83
C CYS A 60 -18.68 -1.29 -7.01
N ASN A 61 -19.77 -0.71 -7.50
CA ASN A 61 -20.51 -1.26 -8.63
C ASN A 61 -19.69 -1.27 -9.92
N SER A 62 -18.90 -0.22 -10.19
CA SER A 62 -18.02 -0.20 -11.38
C SER A 62 -16.92 -1.25 -11.29
N ARG A 63 -16.32 -1.40 -10.11
CA ARG A 63 -15.27 -2.41 -9.89
C ARG A 63 -15.81 -3.82 -10.08
N ASP A 64 -16.98 -4.12 -9.54
CA ASP A 64 -17.56 -5.47 -9.61
C ASP A 64 -18.11 -5.77 -11.03
N ALA A 65 -18.49 -4.74 -11.80
CA ALA A 65 -18.91 -4.89 -13.20
C ALA A 65 -17.73 -5.18 -14.17
N ASP A 66 -16.52 -4.75 -13.82
CA ASP A 66 -15.30 -5.03 -14.60
C ASP A 66 -14.81 -6.48 -14.41
N GLU A 67 -15.26 -7.20 -13.37
CA GLU A 67 -14.93 -8.63 -13.20
C GLU A 67 -15.68 -9.54 -14.20
N ASP A 68 -16.84 -9.10 -14.71
CA ASP A 68 -17.64 -9.86 -15.68
C ASP A 68 -17.39 -9.47 -17.15
N ASN A 69 -16.66 -8.37 -17.41
CA ASN A 69 -16.27 -7.93 -18.75
C ASN A 69 -14.75 -7.80 -18.87
N VAL A 70 -14.10 -8.95 -19.16
CA VAL A 70 -12.72 -8.99 -19.66
C VAL A 70 -12.69 -8.48 -21.10
N GLU A 71 -12.91 -7.18 -21.31
CA GLU A 71 -12.35 -6.45 -22.44
C GLU A 71 -11.70 -5.19 -21.89
N ALA A 72 -10.37 -5.23 -21.84
CA ALA A 72 -9.51 -4.19 -21.32
C ALA A 72 -9.73 -2.84 -22.01
N ASP A 73 -9.91 -1.77 -21.22
CA ASP A 73 -9.76 -0.37 -21.67
C ASP A 73 -9.14 0.49 -20.54
N PRO A 74 -8.45 1.61 -20.84
CA PRO A 74 -7.03 1.79 -20.63
C PRO A 74 -6.74 2.71 -19.43
N CYS A 75 -7.57 2.65 -18.39
CA CYS A 75 -7.35 3.44 -17.17
C CYS A 75 -6.37 2.76 -16.19
N CYS A 76 -5.94 1.53 -16.51
CA CYS A 76 -4.92 0.76 -15.76
C CYS A 76 -3.47 1.17 -16.05
N SER A 77 -3.20 2.43 -16.40
CA SER A 77 -1.81 2.91 -16.58
C SER A 77 -1.02 2.96 -15.26
N HIS A 78 -1.68 2.87 -14.11
CA HIS A 78 -0.99 2.77 -12.81
C HIS A 78 -0.63 1.33 -12.43
N GLN A 79 -1.40 0.35 -12.91
CA GLN A 79 -1.12 -1.06 -12.63
C GLN A 79 0.12 -1.52 -13.41
N SER A 80 0.28 -1.08 -14.66
CA SER A 80 1.47 -1.39 -15.46
C SER A 80 2.75 -0.75 -14.93
N VAL A 81 2.67 0.46 -14.36
CA VAL A 81 3.82 1.11 -13.71
C VAL A 81 4.23 0.34 -12.45
N CYS A 82 3.27 -0.09 -11.63
CA CYS A 82 3.58 -0.86 -10.42
C CYS A 82 4.13 -2.24 -10.76
N GLU A 83 3.60 -2.92 -11.78
CA GLU A 83 4.08 -4.22 -12.23
C GLU A 83 5.51 -4.15 -12.79
N THR A 84 5.82 -3.13 -13.60
CA THR A 84 7.18 -2.93 -14.14
C THR A 84 8.19 -2.57 -13.05
N GLU A 85 7.80 -1.79 -12.03
CA GLU A 85 8.65 -1.53 -10.87
C GLU A 85 8.90 -2.78 -10.02
N ILE A 86 7.87 -3.61 -9.82
CA ILE A 86 7.99 -4.90 -9.12
C ILE A 86 8.90 -5.86 -9.88
N GLU A 87 8.76 -5.95 -11.21
CA GLU A 87 9.65 -6.76 -12.05
C GLU A 87 11.09 -6.24 -12.00
N GLY A 88 11.28 -4.92 -12.08
CA GLY A 88 12.59 -4.28 -11.93
C GLY A 88 13.23 -4.55 -10.57
N LEU A 89 12.45 -4.56 -9.49
CA LEU A 89 12.89 -4.92 -8.15
C LEU A 89 13.29 -6.40 -8.05
N LYS A 90 12.48 -7.31 -8.60
CA LYS A 90 12.80 -8.76 -8.65
C LYS A 90 14.10 -9.03 -9.40
N LEU A 91 14.32 -8.32 -10.51
CA LEU A 91 15.54 -8.43 -11.29
C LEU A 91 16.76 -7.99 -10.46
N LYS A 92 16.69 -6.81 -9.82
CA LYS A 92 17.78 -6.30 -8.96
C LYS A 92 18.08 -7.22 -7.78
N VAL A 93 17.06 -7.82 -7.16
CA VAL A 93 17.25 -8.80 -6.07
C VAL A 93 18.00 -10.03 -6.59
N THR A 94 17.62 -10.54 -7.77
CA THR A 94 18.31 -11.66 -8.42
C THR A 94 19.78 -11.32 -8.70
N GLU A 95 20.05 -10.15 -9.29
CA GLU A 95 21.43 -9.68 -9.56
C GLU A 95 22.28 -9.56 -8.28
N ILE A 96 21.69 -9.04 -7.19
CA ILE A 96 22.37 -8.97 -5.89
C ILE A 96 22.69 -10.38 -5.37
N MET A 97 21.74 -11.32 -5.45
CA MET A 97 21.98 -12.69 -5.00
C MET A 97 23.05 -13.39 -5.83
N GLU A 98 23.08 -13.20 -7.15
CA GLU A 98 24.11 -13.76 -8.04
C GLU A 98 25.48 -13.14 -7.77
N THR A 99 25.53 -11.82 -7.54
CA THR A 99 26.76 -11.12 -7.15
C THR A 99 27.27 -11.64 -5.80
N LEU A 100 26.40 -11.84 -4.82
CA LEU A 100 26.80 -12.42 -3.54
C LEU A 100 27.27 -13.86 -3.69
N ALA A 101 26.61 -14.68 -4.52
CA ALA A 101 27.01 -16.05 -4.78
C ALA A 101 28.39 -16.15 -5.46
N THR A 102 28.71 -15.21 -6.36
CA THR A 102 30.01 -15.13 -7.05
C THR A 102 31.11 -14.47 -6.22
N MET A 103 30.77 -13.63 -5.25
CA MET A 103 31.72 -13.05 -4.29
C MET A 103 31.99 -13.93 -3.06
N LEU A 104 31.13 -14.92 -2.80
CA LEU A 104 31.27 -15.86 -1.68
C LEU A 104 31.83 -17.28 -2.00
N PRO A 105 32.49 -17.61 -3.13
CA PRO A 105 32.96 -18.97 -3.35
C PRO A 105 34.02 -19.43 -2.32
N ASP A 106 34.86 -18.51 -1.81
CA ASP A 106 36.03 -18.92 -1.01
C ASP A 106 35.93 -18.68 0.51
N ARG A 107 35.00 -17.84 0.98
CA ARG A 107 34.92 -17.50 2.42
C ARG A 107 34.05 -18.45 3.23
N ILE A 108 33.08 -19.12 2.62
CA ILE A 108 32.25 -20.10 3.32
C ILE A 108 32.97 -21.46 3.40
N HIS A 109 33.71 -21.85 2.36
CA HIS A 109 34.46 -23.12 2.37
C HIS A 109 35.56 -23.13 3.46
N SER A 110 36.28 -22.02 3.65
CA SER A 110 37.30 -21.89 4.70
C SER A 110 36.73 -21.68 6.12
N PHE A 111 35.46 -21.27 6.25
CA PHE A 111 34.76 -21.18 7.54
C PHE A 111 34.17 -22.54 7.95
N CYS A 112 33.61 -23.30 7.00
CA CYS A 112 33.14 -24.67 7.24
C CYS A 112 34.27 -25.67 7.51
N GLN A 113 35.45 -25.50 6.90
CA GLN A 113 36.63 -26.35 7.17
C GLN A 113 37.29 -26.06 8.53
N ARG A 114 37.30 -24.79 8.99
CA ARG A 114 37.82 -24.45 10.33
C ARG A 114 36.96 -25.03 11.45
N ASN A 115 35.63 -24.94 11.33
CA ASN A 115 34.71 -25.46 12.35
C ASN A 115 34.63 -27.01 12.40
N THR A 116 35.08 -27.72 11.36
CA THR A 116 35.17 -29.19 11.36
C THR A 116 36.52 -29.74 11.86
N ALA A 117 37.58 -28.93 11.84
CA ALA A 117 38.87 -29.29 12.45
C ALA A 117 38.85 -29.14 13.99
N ASP A 118 38.22 -28.07 14.50
CA ASP A 118 38.13 -27.82 15.94
C ASP A 118 37.21 -28.82 16.67
N ASN A 119 36.21 -29.37 15.98
CA ASN A 119 35.30 -30.38 16.55
C ASN A 119 35.90 -31.80 16.63
N LYS A 120 37.03 -32.06 15.97
CA LYS A 120 37.76 -33.34 16.05
C LYS A 120 38.78 -33.38 17.21
N LEU A 121 39.16 -32.23 17.76
CA LEU A 121 40.04 -32.15 18.94
C LEU A 121 39.29 -32.39 20.26
N TYR A 122 37.98 -32.16 20.30
CA TYR A 122 37.18 -32.32 21.52
C TYR A 122 36.68 -33.76 21.77
N ASN A 123 36.64 -34.61 20.74
CA ASN A 123 36.12 -35.99 20.82
C ASN A 123 37.20 -37.08 20.99
N ASN A 124 38.46 -36.69 21.18
CA ASN A 124 39.60 -37.63 21.37
C ASN A 124 40.21 -37.58 22.78
N GLN A 125 39.49 -37.06 23.78
CA GLN A 125 39.91 -37.26 25.17
C GLN A 125 39.47 -38.67 25.62
N PRO A 126 40.40 -39.54 26.04
CA PRO A 126 40.04 -40.83 26.61
C PRO A 126 39.34 -40.64 27.97
N PRO A 127 38.53 -41.63 28.39
CA PRO A 127 37.68 -41.54 29.59
C PRO A 127 38.45 -41.34 30.89
#